data_AF-A0A817ZET6-F1
#
_entry.id   AF-A0A817ZET6-F1
#
_cell.length_a   1.000
_cell.length_b   1.000
_cell.length_c   1.000
_cell.angle_alpha   90.00
_cell.angle_beta   90.00
_cell.angle_gamma   90.00
#
_symmetry.space_group_name_H-M   'P 1'
#
loop_
_entity.id
_entity.type
_entity.pdbx_description
1 polymer ?
#
loop_
_entity_poly.entity_id
_entity_poly.type
_entity_poly.pdbx_seq_one_letter_code
_entity_poly.pdbx_strand_id
1 'polypeptide(L)'
;MPIRDYLHNRTTKRKCRLNGILPSKCKPHKAKLQQRFSDHMLFSGSQLPRKVNLRYQMAPIEDQSNIGSCVANSFAGAYEYLLKKTSGSDIDVSRLFIYYNARVKDEESDENINDSGCTVTSAIEALEEFGTCLESIWPYYKKRVNKCPNDEAFEAAENNKIVDALQININLHEMKSCLAQGFPFVFGLELYKSFDKADEKGIVPMPKSRETKRGSHGSHAMLAVGYNDRAKSFTVRNSWGDDWGHQGYCYIPYDYMTDSDFCFDPWTVRKLETDDMGHEHWDDEDDDEDEDEDDEDEEEEEEEDDDDDCDIEQEDNEDEDEDDEEDDE
;
A
#
# COMPACT_ATOMS: atom_id res chain seq x y z
N MET A 1 33.26 1.08 24.87
CA MET A 1 33.46 1.46 23.45
C MET A 1 32.08 1.56 22.82
N PRO A 2 31.71 2.67 22.14
CA PRO A 2 30.39 2.79 21.57
C PRO A 2 30.24 1.77 20.43
N ILE A 3 29.24 0.91 20.55
CA ILE A 3 28.80 0.00 19.49
C ILE A 3 28.40 0.89 18.32
N ARG A 4 28.98 0.68 17.14
CA ARG A 4 28.70 1.52 15.96
C ARG A 4 27.34 1.10 15.37
N ASP A 5 26.32 1.94 15.57
CA ASP A 5 24.89 1.67 15.30
C ASP A 5 24.43 1.69 13.82
N TYR A 6 25.32 1.43 12.84
CA TYR A 6 24.96 1.53 11.42
C TYR A 6 25.75 0.54 10.54
N LEU A 7 25.09 -0.08 9.55
CA LEU A 7 25.73 -0.85 8.47
C LEU A 7 25.53 -0.19 7.11
N HIS A 8 26.52 -0.31 6.23
CA HIS A 8 26.50 0.21 4.87
C HIS A 8 25.99 -0.87 3.91
N ASN A 9 24.94 -0.60 3.12
CA ASN A 9 24.56 -1.40 1.96
C ASN A 9 25.82 -1.57 1.07
N ARG A 10 26.20 -2.79 0.70
CA ARG A 10 27.49 -3.04 0.02
C ARG A 10 27.51 -2.52 -1.42
N THR A 11 26.34 -2.35 -2.03
CA THR A 11 26.13 -1.80 -3.37
C THR A 11 26.00 -0.28 -3.31
N THR A 12 25.14 0.25 -2.42
CA THR A 12 24.78 1.68 -2.38
C THR A 12 25.51 2.49 -1.30
N LYS A 13 26.29 1.83 -0.42
CA LYS A 13 26.99 2.40 0.75
C LYS A 13 26.08 3.10 1.78
N ARG A 14 24.75 2.95 1.70
CA ARG A 14 23.78 3.61 2.62
C ARG A 14 23.74 2.97 4.01
N LYS A 15 23.62 3.79 5.07
CA LYS A 15 23.54 3.36 6.48
C LYS A 15 22.12 2.84 6.81
N CYS A 16 21.96 1.64 7.38
CA CYS A 16 20.67 1.11 7.88
C CYS A 16 20.71 0.88 9.42
N ARG A 17 19.60 1.11 10.13
CA ARG A 17 19.49 1.13 11.62
C ARG A 17 18.83 -0.14 12.20
N LEU A 18 18.95 -0.31 13.53
CA LEU A 18 18.45 -1.47 14.29
C LEU A 18 16.90 -1.53 14.38
N ASN A 19 16.33 -2.68 14.04
CA ASN A 19 15.00 -3.23 14.39
C ASN A 19 13.78 -2.34 14.08
N GLY A 20 12.97 -2.71 13.08
CA GLY A 20 11.72 -2.01 12.75
C GLY A 20 10.42 -2.74 13.12
N ILE A 21 10.47 -4.06 13.33
CA ILE A 21 9.31 -4.85 13.77
C ILE A 21 9.44 -5.23 15.23
N LEU A 22 8.35 -5.10 15.98
CA LEU A 22 8.18 -5.57 17.34
C LEU A 22 7.19 -6.77 17.34
N PRO A 23 7.43 -7.82 18.14
CA PRO A 23 6.46 -8.92 18.28
C PRO A 23 5.14 -8.42 18.87
N SER A 24 4.02 -8.78 18.24
CA SER A 24 2.69 -8.44 18.75
C SER A 24 2.40 -9.14 20.08
N LYS A 25 1.86 -8.39 21.05
CA LYS A 25 1.42 -8.96 22.34
C LYS A 25 0.02 -9.58 22.28
N CYS A 26 -0.82 -9.09 21.37
CA CYS A 26 -2.19 -9.57 21.18
C CYS A 26 -2.62 -9.37 19.72
N LYS A 27 -3.74 -9.99 19.33
CA LYS A 27 -4.36 -9.77 18.01
C LYS A 27 -5.07 -8.40 17.94
N PRO A 28 -5.20 -7.79 16.75
CA PRO A 28 -6.07 -6.63 16.50
C PRO A 28 -7.49 -6.84 17.04
N HIS A 29 -8.13 -5.78 17.50
CA HIS A 29 -9.49 -5.86 18.06
C HIS A 29 -10.50 -6.46 17.06
N LYS A 30 -10.61 -5.93 15.84
CA LYS A 30 -11.58 -6.44 14.83
C LYS A 30 -11.29 -7.89 14.45
N ALA A 31 -10.02 -8.27 14.30
CA ALA A 31 -9.65 -9.64 13.95
C ALA A 31 -9.96 -10.67 15.06
N LYS A 32 -10.08 -10.28 16.34
CA LYS A 32 -10.58 -11.18 17.40
C LYS A 32 -12.05 -11.56 17.21
N LEU A 33 -12.81 -10.73 16.49
CA LEU A 33 -14.23 -10.91 16.20
C LEU A 33 -14.48 -11.66 14.88
N GLN A 34 -13.45 -11.77 14.03
CA GLN A 34 -13.51 -12.45 12.74
C GLN A 34 -13.17 -13.95 12.83
N GLN A 35 -13.55 -14.69 11.78
CA GLN A 35 -13.27 -16.12 11.66
C GLN A 35 -11.79 -16.39 11.39
N ARG A 36 -11.34 -17.63 11.63
CA ARG A 36 -9.93 -18.00 11.42
C ARG A 36 -9.65 -18.05 9.93
N PHE A 37 -8.43 -17.73 9.50
CA PHE A 37 -8.06 -17.88 8.08
C PHE A 37 -8.37 -19.29 7.54
N SER A 38 -8.21 -20.33 8.37
CA SER A 38 -8.58 -21.71 8.04
C SER A 38 -10.00 -21.88 7.50
N ASP A 39 -10.94 -21.05 7.98
CA ASP A 39 -12.36 -21.10 7.63
C ASP A 39 -12.61 -20.46 6.24
N HIS A 40 -11.65 -19.65 5.77
CA HIS A 40 -11.66 -18.99 4.46
C HIS A 40 -10.77 -19.68 3.41
N MET A 41 -10.26 -20.87 3.71
CA MET A 41 -9.39 -21.60 2.78
C MET A 41 -10.20 -22.19 1.62
N LEU A 42 -9.90 -21.73 0.41
CA LEU A 42 -10.55 -22.25 -0.82
C LEU A 42 -9.94 -23.55 -1.34
N PHE A 43 -8.75 -23.93 -0.86
CA PHE A 43 -7.99 -25.07 -1.38
C PHE A 43 -7.69 -26.08 -0.28
N SER A 44 -7.86 -27.37 -0.60
CA SER A 44 -7.30 -28.47 0.19
C SER A 44 -5.84 -28.75 -0.22
N GLY A 45 -5.09 -29.48 0.63
CA GLY A 45 -3.64 -29.69 0.46
C GLY A 45 -3.16 -30.22 -0.88
N SER A 46 -4.00 -31.01 -1.57
CA SER A 46 -3.68 -31.59 -2.88
C SER A 46 -4.04 -30.70 -4.08
N GLN A 47 -4.71 -29.56 -3.86
CA GLN A 47 -5.25 -28.69 -4.91
C GLN A 47 -4.44 -27.41 -5.14
N LEU A 48 -3.44 -27.13 -4.31
CA LEU A 48 -2.64 -25.91 -4.47
C LEU A 48 -1.79 -25.96 -5.75
N PRO A 49 -1.69 -24.85 -6.51
CA PRO A 49 -0.72 -24.72 -7.57
C PRO A 49 0.69 -25.04 -7.07
N ARG A 50 1.57 -25.56 -7.94
CA ARG A 50 2.97 -25.81 -7.54
C ARG A 50 3.83 -24.54 -7.43
N LYS A 51 3.33 -23.44 -8.00
CA LYS A 51 4.00 -22.14 -8.03
C LYS A 51 2.95 -21.04 -8.12
N VAL A 52 3.13 -20.00 -7.33
CA VAL A 52 2.35 -18.75 -7.40
C VAL A 52 3.34 -17.59 -7.46
N ASN A 53 3.05 -16.59 -8.29
CA ASN A 53 3.87 -15.40 -8.41
C ASN A 53 3.00 -14.15 -8.55
N LEU A 54 2.79 -13.42 -7.45
CA LEU A 54 2.04 -12.17 -7.42
C LEU A 54 2.92 -10.96 -7.77
N ARG A 55 4.24 -11.15 -7.95
CA ARG A 55 5.22 -10.08 -8.21
C ARG A 55 4.85 -9.18 -9.38
N TYR A 56 4.21 -9.71 -10.43
CA TYR A 56 3.86 -8.94 -11.63
C TYR A 56 2.78 -7.87 -11.37
N GLN A 57 2.08 -7.96 -10.25
CA GLN A 57 1.04 -7.03 -9.82
C GLN A 57 1.48 -6.21 -8.60
N MET A 58 2.77 -6.24 -8.24
CA MET A 58 3.30 -5.39 -7.19
C MET A 58 3.72 -4.04 -7.78
N ALA A 59 3.57 -2.97 -7.00
CA ALA A 59 4.14 -1.66 -7.28
C ALA A 59 5.69 -1.70 -7.27
N PRO A 60 6.40 -0.66 -7.73
CA PRO A 60 7.87 -0.54 -7.61
C PRO A 60 8.39 -0.77 -6.18
N ILE A 61 9.64 -1.20 -6.00
CA ILE A 61 10.18 -1.53 -4.67
C ILE A 61 10.47 -0.28 -3.83
N GLU A 62 10.01 -0.31 -2.59
CA GLU A 62 10.29 0.75 -1.61
C GLU A 62 11.70 0.68 -1.00
N ASP A 63 12.22 1.84 -0.58
CA ASP A 63 13.44 1.96 0.22
C ASP A 63 13.16 2.66 1.57
N GLN A 64 12.99 1.87 2.64
CA GLN A 64 12.79 2.38 4.00
C GLN A 64 14.01 3.14 4.55
N SER A 65 15.15 3.11 3.85
CA SER A 65 16.40 3.72 4.27
C SER A 65 16.88 3.25 5.66
N ASN A 66 16.84 4.15 6.64
CA ASN A 66 17.38 3.95 7.99
C ASN A 66 16.34 4.22 9.07
N ILE A 67 15.07 4.11 8.70
CA ILE A 67 13.90 4.24 9.57
C ILE A 67 13.44 2.82 9.94
N GLY A 68 12.95 2.64 11.17
CA GLY A 68 12.36 1.41 11.68
C GLY A 68 10.99 1.06 11.08
N SER A 69 10.67 1.48 9.85
CA SER A 69 9.32 1.40 9.28
C SER A 69 9.05 0.14 8.45
N CYS A 70 9.76 -0.97 8.68
CA CYS A 70 9.62 -2.15 7.82
C CYS A 70 8.20 -2.73 7.83
N VAL A 71 7.51 -2.71 8.97
CA VAL A 71 6.10 -3.11 9.07
C VAL A 71 5.24 -2.23 8.16
N ALA A 72 5.35 -0.91 8.28
CA ALA A 72 4.60 0.02 7.44
C ALA A 72 4.91 -0.15 5.94
N ASN A 73 6.17 -0.41 5.57
CA ASN A 73 6.54 -0.67 4.16
C ASN A 73 5.93 -1.98 3.63
N SER A 74 5.89 -3.02 4.47
CA SER A 74 5.26 -4.29 4.08
C SER A 74 3.74 -4.17 3.93
N PHE A 75 3.08 -3.36 4.77
CA PHE A 75 1.65 -3.08 4.65
C PHE A 75 1.32 -2.16 3.48
N ALA A 76 2.13 -1.12 3.23
CA ALA A 76 2.00 -0.29 2.03
C ALA A 76 2.01 -1.18 0.78
N GLY A 77 3.03 -2.02 0.61
CA GLY A 77 3.07 -2.96 -0.53
C GLY A 77 1.90 -3.95 -0.62
N ALA A 78 1.29 -4.34 0.51
CA ALA A 78 0.09 -5.17 0.51
C ALA A 78 -1.15 -4.38 0.07
N TYR A 79 -1.27 -3.14 0.54
CA TYR A 79 -2.34 -2.21 0.22
C TYR A 79 -2.30 -1.83 -1.27
N GLU A 80 -1.14 -1.38 -1.75
CA GLU A 80 -0.90 -1.00 -3.14
C GLU A 80 -1.18 -2.16 -4.11
N TYR A 81 -0.83 -3.40 -3.73
CA TYR A 81 -1.18 -4.58 -4.50
C TYR A 81 -2.69 -4.74 -4.66
N LEU A 82 -3.46 -4.50 -3.60
CA LEU A 82 -4.92 -4.61 -3.64
C LEU A 82 -5.53 -3.50 -4.50
N LEU A 83 -5.05 -2.26 -4.36
CA LEU A 83 -5.43 -1.14 -5.22
C LEU A 83 -5.13 -1.42 -6.69
N LYS A 84 -3.90 -1.85 -7.01
CA LYS A 84 -3.52 -2.17 -8.40
C LYS A 84 -4.36 -3.30 -8.98
N LYS A 85 -4.77 -4.27 -8.16
CA LYS A 85 -5.60 -5.39 -8.60
C LYS A 85 -7.00 -4.94 -9.03
N THR A 86 -7.52 -3.84 -8.45
CA THR A 86 -8.84 -3.30 -8.76
C THR A 86 -8.76 -2.17 -9.79
N SER A 87 -7.89 -1.18 -9.58
CA SER A 87 -7.76 0.00 -10.44
C SER A 87 -6.90 -0.24 -11.69
N GLY A 88 -6.03 -1.25 -11.66
CA GLY A 88 -5.04 -1.52 -12.72
C GLY A 88 -3.80 -0.62 -12.69
N SER A 89 -3.78 0.40 -11.83
CA SER A 89 -2.72 1.41 -11.78
C SER A 89 -1.86 1.28 -10.52
N ASP A 90 -0.59 1.68 -10.64
CA ASP A 90 0.29 1.80 -9.48
C ASP A 90 -0.10 3.05 -8.69
N ILE A 91 -0.49 2.84 -7.42
CA ILE A 91 -0.80 3.90 -6.45
C ILE A 91 0.21 3.75 -5.32
N ASP A 92 0.81 4.86 -4.87
CA ASP A 92 1.83 4.89 -3.80
C ASP A 92 1.24 5.50 -2.53
N VAL A 93 1.21 4.73 -1.44
CA VAL A 93 0.56 5.12 -0.18
C VAL A 93 1.58 5.53 0.87
N SER A 94 1.23 6.49 1.72
CA SER A 94 2.17 7.06 2.69
C SER A 94 2.61 6.06 3.75
N ARG A 95 3.84 5.58 3.62
CA ARG A 95 4.46 4.70 4.62
C ARG A 95 4.69 5.41 5.95
N LEU A 96 4.97 6.73 5.94
CA LEU A 96 5.14 7.48 7.17
C LEU A 96 3.83 7.72 7.90
N PHE A 97 2.71 7.86 7.20
CA PHE A 97 1.39 7.94 7.81
C PHE A 97 1.05 6.64 8.55
N ILE A 98 1.18 5.50 7.85
CA ILE A 98 1.00 4.16 8.44
C ILE A 98 1.94 3.99 9.64
N TYR A 99 3.22 4.35 9.49
CA TYR A 99 4.22 4.14 10.53
C TYR A 99 4.02 5.03 11.77
N TYR A 100 3.59 6.27 11.59
CA TYR A 100 3.29 7.17 12.70
C TYR A 100 2.11 6.65 13.51
N ASN A 101 0.98 6.40 12.85
CA ASN A 101 -0.26 5.97 13.52
C ASN A 101 -0.11 4.60 14.18
N ALA A 102 0.65 3.68 13.58
CA ALA A 102 0.97 2.38 14.21
C ALA A 102 1.74 2.54 15.52
N ARG A 103 2.66 3.51 15.62
CA ARG A 103 3.41 3.75 16.86
C ARG A 103 2.57 4.44 17.93
N VAL A 104 1.66 5.34 17.53
CA VAL A 104 0.68 5.92 18.46
C VAL A 104 -0.19 4.83 19.08
N LYS A 105 -0.57 3.81 18.31
CA LYS A 105 -1.28 2.63 18.82
C LYS A 105 -0.42 1.78 19.76
N ASP A 106 0.85 1.55 19.46
CA ASP A 106 1.77 0.79 20.33
C ASP A 106 2.05 1.49 21.67
N GLU A 107 2.20 2.82 21.66
CA GLU A 107 2.53 3.62 22.84
C GLU A 107 1.27 4.12 23.58
N GLU A 108 0.08 3.96 22.99
CA GLU A 108 -1.20 4.55 23.43
C GLU A 108 -1.13 6.08 23.64
N SER A 109 -0.20 6.77 22.97
CA SER A 109 0.08 8.20 23.10
C SER A 109 1.00 8.69 21.97
N ASP A 110 0.95 9.99 21.66
CA ASP A 110 1.86 10.68 20.74
C ASP A 110 2.96 11.51 21.44
N GLU A 111 2.88 11.69 22.76
CA GLU A 111 3.73 12.62 23.53
C GLU A 111 5.24 12.30 23.47
N ASN A 112 5.60 11.03 23.25
CA ASN A 112 6.99 10.55 23.21
C ASN A 112 7.32 9.70 21.99
N ILE A 113 6.61 9.95 20.89
CA ILE A 113 6.74 9.19 19.64
C ILE A 113 8.19 9.25 19.12
N ASN A 114 8.78 8.08 18.89
CA ASN A 114 10.14 7.97 18.41
C ASN A 114 10.28 6.83 17.39
N ASP A 115 11.42 6.76 16.70
CA ASP A 115 11.70 5.73 15.68
C ASP A 115 12.08 4.41 16.38
N SER A 116 11.10 3.75 16.99
CA SER A 116 11.22 2.53 17.82
C SER A 116 10.82 1.23 17.09
N GLY A 117 10.38 1.35 15.84
CA GLY A 117 9.65 0.27 15.16
C GLY A 117 8.16 0.27 15.52
N CYS A 118 7.40 -0.68 14.99
CA CYS A 118 6.03 -0.93 15.44
C CYS A 118 5.67 -2.42 15.35
N THR A 119 4.55 -2.80 15.97
CA THR A 119 3.98 -4.15 15.84
C THR A 119 3.11 -4.28 14.58
N VAL A 120 2.98 -5.51 14.09
CA VAL A 120 2.05 -5.83 12.98
C VAL A 120 0.61 -5.55 13.40
N THR A 121 0.27 -5.83 14.67
CA THR A 121 -1.07 -5.58 15.23
C THR A 121 -1.43 -4.10 15.16
N SER A 122 -0.55 -3.23 15.64
CA SER A 122 -0.81 -1.78 15.68
C SER A 122 -0.86 -1.16 14.28
N ALA A 123 -0.12 -1.71 13.31
CA ALA A 123 -0.24 -1.29 11.91
C ALA A 123 -1.61 -1.66 11.31
N ILE A 124 -2.15 -2.85 11.63
CA ILE A 124 -3.51 -3.23 11.23
C ILE A 124 -4.53 -2.30 11.88
N GLU A 125 -4.45 -2.10 13.20
CA GLU A 125 -5.39 -1.24 13.93
C GLU A 125 -5.34 0.21 13.43
N ALA A 126 -4.15 0.74 13.12
CA ALA A 126 -4.00 2.05 12.51
C ALA A 126 -4.66 2.14 11.12
N LEU A 127 -4.47 1.14 10.27
CA LEU A 127 -5.11 1.08 8.94
C LEU A 127 -6.62 0.85 9.02
N GLU A 128 -7.11 0.16 10.05
CA GLU A 128 -8.54 -0.08 10.28
C GLU A 128 -9.27 1.16 10.82
N GLU A 129 -8.54 2.05 11.51
CA GLU A 129 -9.09 3.24 12.17
C GLU A 129 -8.88 4.52 11.35
N PHE A 130 -7.67 4.72 10.84
CA PHE A 130 -7.27 5.95 10.15
C PHE A 130 -7.08 5.76 8.66
N GLY A 131 -6.93 4.53 8.17
CA GLY A 131 -6.57 4.27 6.77
C GLY A 131 -5.16 4.74 6.42
N THR A 132 -4.99 5.21 5.19
CA THR A 132 -3.74 5.83 4.71
C THR A 132 -4.04 6.85 3.62
N CYS A 133 -3.21 7.88 3.50
CA CYS A 133 -3.23 8.80 2.37
C CYS A 133 -2.17 8.40 1.32
N LEU A 134 -2.13 9.14 0.21
CA LEU A 134 -1.07 9.01 -0.81
C LEU A 134 0.29 9.45 -0.25
N GLU A 135 1.37 8.82 -0.72
CA GLU A 135 2.73 9.22 -0.37
C GLU A 135 3.05 10.64 -0.86
N SER A 136 2.34 11.18 -1.86
CA SER A 136 2.43 12.58 -2.29
C SER A 136 1.93 13.58 -1.24
N ILE A 137 0.90 13.21 -0.46
CA ILE A 137 0.29 14.03 0.60
C ILE A 137 1.18 14.02 1.85
N TRP A 138 1.61 12.82 2.28
CA TRP A 138 2.57 12.68 3.39
C TRP A 138 3.88 11.96 3.00
N PRO A 139 4.80 12.65 2.29
CA PRO A 139 6.03 12.05 1.76
C PRO A 139 7.01 11.46 2.76
N TYR A 140 7.71 10.42 2.29
CA TYR A 140 8.75 9.66 2.99
C TYR A 140 10.04 10.46 3.24
N TYR A 141 9.93 11.47 4.09
CA TYR A 141 11.05 12.29 4.53
C TYR A 141 11.49 11.88 5.93
N LYS A 142 12.75 11.47 6.07
CA LYS A 142 13.35 11.06 7.36
C LYS A 142 13.14 12.09 8.48
N LYS A 143 13.12 13.38 8.15
CA LYS A 143 12.85 14.48 9.10
C LYS A 143 11.40 14.51 9.64
N ARG A 144 10.48 13.79 9.01
CA ARG A 144 9.07 13.64 9.39
C ARG A 144 8.78 12.35 10.16
N VAL A 145 9.78 11.48 10.38
CA VAL A 145 9.56 10.17 11.01
C VAL A 145 8.79 10.26 12.32
N ASN A 146 9.03 11.27 13.16
CA ASN A 146 8.33 11.43 14.44
C ASN A 146 7.36 12.62 14.43
N LYS A 147 7.03 13.17 13.26
CA LYS A 147 6.09 14.27 13.15
C LYS A 147 4.69 13.70 12.92
N CYS A 148 3.73 14.20 13.67
CA CYS A 148 2.32 13.96 13.39
C CYS A 148 2.00 14.40 11.95
N PRO A 149 1.32 13.55 11.16
CA PRO A 149 0.68 13.98 9.92
C PRO A 149 -0.21 15.20 10.15
N ASN A 150 -0.30 16.07 9.14
CA ASN A 150 -1.21 17.22 9.17
C ASN A 150 -2.66 16.77 8.93
N ASP A 151 -3.60 17.68 9.17
CA ASP A 151 -5.04 17.41 9.03
C ASP A 151 -5.39 16.93 7.62
N GLU A 152 -4.83 17.56 6.58
CA GLU A 152 -4.94 17.14 5.17
C GLU A 152 -4.59 15.64 4.96
N ALA A 153 -3.53 15.14 5.62
CA ALA A 153 -3.15 13.74 5.51
C ALA A 153 -4.13 12.80 6.23
N PHE A 154 -4.77 13.25 7.32
CA PHE A 154 -5.80 12.48 8.01
C PHE A 154 -7.13 12.50 7.25
N GLU A 155 -7.54 13.64 6.73
CA GLU A 155 -8.73 13.81 5.89
C GLU A 155 -8.62 12.92 4.64
N ALA A 156 -7.50 12.98 3.92
CA ALA A 156 -7.26 12.13 2.76
C ALA A 156 -7.16 10.63 3.09
N ALA A 157 -6.99 10.26 4.37
CA ALA A 157 -6.91 8.86 4.78
C ALA A 157 -8.26 8.29 5.23
N GLU A 158 -9.25 9.15 5.51
CA GLU A 158 -10.49 8.76 6.20
C GLU A 158 -11.29 7.68 5.46
N ASN A 159 -11.35 7.72 4.14
CA ASN A 159 -12.08 6.74 3.30
C ASN A 159 -11.20 5.60 2.78
N ASN A 160 -9.96 5.54 3.27
CA ASN A 160 -8.90 4.69 2.74
C ASN A 160 -8.51 3.59 3.75
N LYS A 161 -9.49 3.05 4.46
CA LYS A 161 -9.28 2.06 5.53
C LYS A 161 -9.14 0.64 4.99
N ILE A 162 -8.56 -0.24 5.80
CA ILE A 162 -8.74 -1.69 5.62
C ILE A 162 -9.99 -2.13 6.38
N VAL A 163 -10.81 -2.97 5.75
CA VAL A 163 -12.06 -3.46 6.34
C VAL A 163 -11.99 -4.93 6.76
N ASP A 164 -11.02 -5.67 6.22
CA ASP A 164 -10.82 -7.07 6.57
C ASP A 164 -9.33 -7.46 6.53
N ALA A 165 -8.87 -8.10 7.59
CA ALA A 165 -7.50 -8.61 7.72
C ALA A 165 -7.49 -9.90 8.55
N LEU A 166 -6.81 -10.94 8.06
CA LEU A 166 -6.82 -12.26 8.67
C LEU A 166 -5.41 -12.69 9.09
N GLN A 167 -5.32 -13.25 10.30
CA GLN A 167 -4.11 -13.92 10.75
C GLN A 167 -4.00 -15.29 10.11
N ILE A 168 -2.81 -15.61 9.61
CA ILE A 168 -2.50 -16.92 9.04
C ILE A 168 -1.76 -17.74 10.10
N ASN A 169 -1.97 -19.05 10.20
CA ASN A 169 -1.08 -19.84 11.05
C ASN A 169 0.30 -20.01 10.39
N ILE A 170 1.35 -20.13 11.19
CA ILE A 170 2.70 -20.49 10.70
C ILE A 170 2.66 -21.96 10.27
N ASN A 171 2.16 -22.17 9.06
CA ASN A 171 1.88 -23.46 8.48
C ASN A 171 2.02 -23.34 6.96
N LEU A 172 2.82 -24.23 6.36
CA LEU A 172 3.12 -24.20 4.94
C LEU A 172 1.86 -24.20 4.08
N HIS A 173 0.85 -24.98 4.46
CA HIS A 173 -0.38 -25.12 3.70
C HIS A 173 -1.22 -23.85 3.75
N GLU A 174 -1.40 -23.24 4.92
CA GLU A 174 -2.17 -22.00 5.05
C GLU A 174 -1.48 -20.82 4.35
N MET A 175 -0.18 -20.64 4.55
CA MET A 175 0.60 -19.59 3.91
C MET A 175 0.56 -19.71 2.37
N LYS A 176 0.73 -20.92 1.83
CA LYS A 176 0.57 -21.15 0.38
C LYS A 176 -0.86 -20.92 -0.09
N SER A 177 -1.86 -21.29 0.71
CA SER A 177 -3.27 -21.09 0.37
C SER A 177 -3.64 -19.62 0.31
N CYS A 178 -3.09 -18.78 1.19
CA CYS A 178 -3.27 -17.34 1.13
C CYS A 178 -2.78 -16.77 -0.21
N LEU A 179 -1.54 -17.12 -0.57
CA LEU A 179 -0.93 -16.70 -1.83
C LEU A 179 -1.68 -17.24 -3.05
N ALA A 180 -2.12 -18.50 -3.01
CA ALA A 180 -2.89 -19.12 -4.11
C ALA A 180 -4.26 -18.48 -4.31
N GLN A 181 -4.86 -17.91 -3.26
CA GLN A 181 -6.07 -17.10 -3.35
C GLN A 181 -5.80 -15.68 -3.90
N GLY A 182 -4.53 -15.35 -4.21
CA GLY A 182 -4.15 -14.07 -4.79
C GLY A 182 -4.04 -12.95 -3.77
N PHE A 183 -3.66 -13.27 -2.53
CA PHE A 183 -3.41 -12.29 -1.48
C PHE A 183 -1.99 -12.43 -0.93
N PRO A 184 -1.20 -11.35 -0.90
CA PRO A 184 0.08 -11.35 -0.20
C PRO A 184 -0.16 -11.33 1.31
N PHE A 185 0.89 -11.63 2.08
CA PHE A 185 0.83 -11.55 3.54
C PHE A 185 2.11 -10.97 4.12
N VAL A 186 1.95 -10.07 5.08
CA VAL A 186 3.02 -9.51 5.91
C VAL A 186 3.43 -10.57 6.93
N PHE A 187 4.71 -10.61 7.30
CA PHE A 187 5.20 -11.45 8.38
C PHE A 187 6.47 -10.83 8.99
N GLY A 188 6.74 -11.17 10.26
CA GLY A 188 8.02 -10.93 10.92
C GLY A 188 8.96 -12.13 10.80
N LEU A 189 10.26 -11.86 10.65
CA LEU A 189 11.30 -12.88 10.59
C LEU A 189 12.54 -12.47 11.39
N GLU A 190 13.01 -13.38 12.24
CA GLU A 190 14.31 -13.29 12.89
C GLU A 190 15.43 -13.52 11.88
N LEU A 191 16.27 -12.51 11.67
CA LEU A 191 17.39 -12.54 10.73
C LEU A 191 18.68 -13.01 11.40
N TYR A 192 19.47 -13.78 10.66
CA TYR A 192 20.79 -14.26 11.05
C TYR A 192 21.89 -13.66 10.16
N LYS A 193 23.16 -13.76 10.57
CA LYS A 193 24.29 -13.24 9.75
C LYS A 193 24.32 -13.82 8.33
N SER A 194 23.81 -15.02 8.13
CA SER A 194 23.68 -15.69 6.84
C SER A 194 22.71 -14.99 5.90
N PHE A 195 21.74 -14.21 6.42
CA PHE A 195 20.84 -13.40 5.61
C PHE A 195 21.60 -12.36 4.79
N ASP A 196 22.70 -11.80 5.31
CA ASP A 196 23.55 -10.84 4.58
C ASP A 196 24.28 -11.48 3.37
N LYS A 197 24.14 -12.79 3.16
CA LYS A 197 24.64 -13.51 1.98
C LYS A 197 23.61 -13.61 0.86
N ALA A 198 22.38 -13.13 1.08
CA ALA A 198 21.44 -12.92 -0.01
C ALA A 198 22.07 -11.89 -0.96
N ASP A 199 22.62 -12.40 -2.06
CA ASP A 199 23.31 -11.63 -3.09
C ASP A 199 22.30 -11.18 -4.16
N GLU A 200 22.79 -10.80 -5.34
CA GLU A 200 21.96 -10.39 -6.49
C GLU A 200 20.93 -11.46 -6.93
N LYS A 201 21.10 -12.72 -6.51
CA LYS A 201 20.13 -13.79 -6.77
C LYS A 201 19.03 -13.86 -5.71
N GLY A 202 19.14 -13.09 -4.62
CA GLY A 202 18.16 -13.00 -3.55
C GLY A 202 17.98 -14.30 -2.74
N ILE A 203 18.87 -15.29 -2.87
CA ILE A 203 18.71 -16.58 -2.21
C ILE A 203 19.06 -16.46 -0.73
N VAL A 204 18.08 -16.66 0.15
CA VAL A 204 18.29 -16.62 1.60
C VAL A 204 18.70 -18.01 2.11
N PRO A 205 19.88 -18.15 2.76
CA PRO A 205 20.26 -19.42 3.36
C PRO A 205 19.45 -19.72 4.63
N MET A 206 19.25 -21.00 4.94
CA MET A 206 18.80 -21.41 6.27
C MET A 206 19.80 -20.98 7.35
N PRO A 207 19.34 -20.44 8.49
CA PRO A 207 20.18 -20.23 9.65
C PRO A 207 20.81 -21.54 10.12
N LYS A 208 22.08 -21.48 10.54
CA LYS A 208 22.72 -22.65 11.17
C LYS A 208 22.36 -22.69 12.65
N SER A 209 22.23 -23.90 13.22
CA SER A 209 21.84 -24.14 14.64
C SER A 209 22.62 -23.36 15.72
N ARG A 210 23.84 -22.86 15.43
CA ARG A 210 24.66 -22.03 16.34
C ARG A 210 25.05 -20.68 15.74
N GLU A 211 24.35 -20.25 14.70
CA GLU A 211 24.61 -18.96 14.09
C GLU A 211 24.19 -17.83 15.00
N THR A 212 24.99 -16.77 15.02
CA THR A 212 24.59 -15.55 15.74
C THR A 212 23.44 -14.89 14.99
N LYS A 213 22.39 -14.51 15.72
CA LYS A 213 21.41 -13.55 15.22
C LYS A 213 22.11 -12.34 14.61
N ARG A 214 21.49 -11.76 13.60
CA ARG A 214 22.00 -10.54 12.98
C ARG A 214 22.04 -9.44 14.03
N GLY A 215 23.17 -8.74 14.11
CA GLY A 215 23.39 -7.76 15.19
C GLY A 215 22.44 -6.57 15.08
N SER A 216 22.52 -5.85 13.96
CA SER A 216 21.60 -4.75 13.64
C SER A 216 20.46 -5.25 12.76
N HIS A 217 19.22 -4.89 13.08
CA HIS A 217 18.02 -5.39 12.38
C HIS A 217 17.95 -6.93 12.50
N GLY A 218 17.92 -7.39 13.75
CA GLY A 218 17.84 -8.81 14.11
C GLY A 218 16.48 -9.42 13.80
N SER A 219 15.46 -8.57 13.62
CA SER A 219 14.11 -8.95 13.19
C SER A 219 13.65 -7.96 12.11
N HIS A 220 12.92 -8.45 11.11
CA HIS A 220 12.48 -7.65 9.97
C HIS A 220 11.08 -8.06 9.50
N ALA A 221 10.28 -7.09 9.07
CA ALA A 221 8.99 -7.33 8.44
C ALA A 221 9.11 -7.26 6.92
N MET A 222 8.53 -8.23 6.23
CA MET A 222 8.53 -8.30 4.77
C MET A 222 7.17 -8.80 4.26
N LEU A 223 6.97 -8.72 2.94
CA LEU A 223 5.73 -9.14 2.30
C LEU A 223 5.96 -10.41 1.47
N ALA A 224 5.29 -11.50 1.80
CA ALA A 224 5.29 -12.71 0.99
C ALA A 224 4.35 -12.52 -0.22
N VAL A 225 4.86 -12.78 -1.42
CA VAL A 225 4.17 -12.48 -2.69
C VAL A 225 4.15 -13.68 -3.66
N GLY A 226 4.56 -14.86 -3.20
CA GLY A 226 4.53 -16.05 -4.02
C GLY A 226 5.29 -17.20 -3.39
N TYR A 227 5.31 -18.34 -4.09
CA TYR A 227 6.04 -19.53 -3.67
C TYR A 227 6.38 -20.41 -4.87
N ASN A 228 7.36 -21.31 -4.69
CA ASN A 228 7.77 -22.26 -5.71
C ASN A 228 8.18 -23.59 -5.08
N ASP A 229 7.39 -24.64 -5.30
CA ASP A 229 7.62 -25.96 -4.69
C ASP A 229 8.87 -26.67 -5.22
N ARG A 230 9.31 -26.35 -6.44
CA ARG A 230 10.56 -26.89 -6.97
C ARG A 230 11.76 -26.32 -6.23
N ALA A 231 11.71 -25.03 -5.89
CA ALA A 231 12.75 -24.35 -5.13
C ALA A 231 12.59 -24.52 -3.60
N LYS A 232 11.41 -24.95 -3.15
CA LYS A 232 11.01 -25.01 -1.74
C LYS A 232 11.19 -23.68 -1.01
N SER A 233 10.77 -22.59 -1.66
CA SER A 233 10.94 -21.24 -1.14
C SER A 233 9.73 -20.35 -1.41
N PHE A 234 9.46 -19.44 -0.49
CA PHE A 234 8.60 -18.29 -0.72
C PHE A 234 9.35 -17.22 -1.51
N THR A 235 8.61 -16.47 -2.34
CA THR A 235 9.09 -15.22 -2.95
C THR A 235 8.64 -14.07 -2.06
N VAL A 236 9.59 -13.24 -1.64
CA VAL A 236 9.38 -12.21 -0.63
C VAL A 236 9.84 -10.87 -1.17
N ARG A 237 8.99 -9.86 -1.04
CA ARG A 237 9.26 -8.45 -1.35
C ARG A 237 9.89 -7.81 -0.11
N ASN A 238 11.08 -7.24 -0.28
CA ASN A 238 11.76 -6.45 0.73
C ASN A 238 11.52 -4.95 0.51
N SER A 239 12.02 -4.11 1.41
CA SER A 239 11.86 -2.65 1.41
C SER A 239 13.19 -1.92 1.51
N TRP A 240 14.23 -2.43 0.86
CA TRP A 240 15.61 -1.89 0.88
C TRP A 240 16.08 -1.39 -0.49
N GLY A 241 15.14 -0.99 -1.35
CA GLY A 241 15.39 -0.61 -2.74
C GLY A 241 15.53 -1.82 -3.67
N ASP A 242 15.37 -1.55 -4.96
CA ASP A 242 15.49 -2.53 -6.04
C ASP A 242 16.93 -3.00 -6.27
N ASP A 243 17.93 -2.19 -5.93
CA ASP A 243 19.35 -2.58 -5.96
C ASP A 243 19.72 -3.70 -4.97
N TRP A 244 18.85 -4.03 -4.01
CA TRP A 244 19.10 -5.07 -3.03
C TRP A 244 18.52 -6.43 -3.45
N GLY A 245 19.24 -7.52 -3.18
CA GLY A 245 18.76 -8.87 -3.45
C GLY A 245 18.52 -9.08 -4.95
N HIS A 246 17.45 -9.79 -5.30
CA HIS A 246 17.03 -9.96 -6.69
C HIS A 246 15.98 -8.90 -7.05
N GLN A 247 16.45 -7.70 -7.42
CA GLN A 247 15.59 -6.56 -7.79
C GLN A 247 14.61 -6.16 -6.67
N GLY A 248 15.08 -6.11 -5.42
CA GLY A 248 14.30 -5.86 -4.22
C GLY A 248 13.59 -7.08 -3.62
N TYR A 249 13.71 -8.25 -4.24
CA TYR A 249 13.12 -9.50 -3.77
C TYR A 249 14.15 -10.48 -3.22
N CYS A 250 13.68 -11.38 -2.37
CA CYS A 250 14.45 -12.53 -1.92
C CYS A 250 13.61 -13.81 -1.91
N TYR A 251 14.29 -14.94 -1.76
CA TYR A 251 13.72 -16.28 -1.77
C TYR A 251 14.05 -16.96 -0.45
N ILE A 252 13.03 -17.11 0.40
CA ILE A 252 13.18 -17.63 1.75
C ILE A 252 12.74 -19.10 1.79
N PRO A 253 13.56 -20.04 2.28
CA PRO A 253 13.19 -21.44 2.36
C PRO A 253 11.91 -21.66 3.17
N TYR A 254 11.10 -22.63 2.76
CA TYR A 254 9.88 -23.01 3.48
C TYR A 254 10.17 -23.30 4.95
N ASP A 255 11.18 -24.13 5.22
CA ASP A 255 11.56 -24.52 6.59
C ASP A 255 11.95 -23.32 7.47
N TYR A 256 12.38 -22.19 6.89
CA TYR A 256 12.67 -20.97 7.65
C TYR A 256 11.37 -20.24 8.02
N MET A 257 10.49 -20.03 7.05
CA MET A 257 9.24 -19.27 7.26
C MET A 257 8.17 -20.07 8.00
N THR A 258 8.26 -21.39 8.03
CA THR A 258 7.27 -22.25 8.71
C THR A 258 7.75 -22.75 10.07
N ASP A 259 8.83 -22.18 10.59
CA ASP A 259 9.32 -22.42 11.94
C ASP A 259 8.97 -21.20 12.82
N SER A 260 8.20 -21.43 13.88
CA SER A 260 7.73 -20.39 14.80
C SER A 260 8.83 -19.82 15.70
N ASP A 261 10.01 -20.45 15.76
CA ASP A 261 11.18 -19.86 16.43
C ASP A 261 11.82 -18.74 15.59
N PHE A 262 11.48 -18.68 14.30
CA PHE A 262 12.03 -17.72 13.34
C PHE A 262 10.99 -16.75 12.79
N CYS A 263 9.83 -17.26 12.38
CA CYS A 263 8.75 -16.47 11.78
C CYS A 263 7.71 -16.14 12.84
N PHE A 264 7.10 -14.96 12.75
CA PHE A 264 6.02 -14.54 13.64
C PHE A 264 5.07 -13.56 12.94
N ASP A 265 3.89 -13.38 13.52
CA ASP A 265 2.84 -12.45 13.07
C ASP A 265 2.55 -12.43 11.56
N PRO A 266 2.26 -13.57 10.90
CA PRO A 266 1.81 -13.56 9.52
C PRO A 266 0.34 -13.09 9.41
N TRP A 267 0.11 -12.04 8.62
CA TRP A 267 -1.19 -11.39 8.42
C TRP A 267 -1.42 -11.03 6.96
N THR A 268 -2.66 -11.17 6.49
CA THR A 268 -3.06 -10.75 5.15
C THR A 268 -4.20 -9.74 5.21
N VAL A 269 -4.07 -8.64 4.47
CA VAL A 269 -5.18 -7.72 4.22
C VAL A 269 -6.05 -8.33 3.13
N ARG A 270 -7.35 -8.41 3.38
CA ARG A 270 -8.32 -9.10 2.52
C ARG A 270 -9.18 -8.15 1.73
N LYS A 271 -9.47 -6.98 2.30
CA LYS A 271 -10.38 -6.01 1.68
C LYS A 271 -10.06 -4.60 2.15
N LEU A 272 -10.06 -3.68 1.19
CA LEU A 272 -9.99 -2.24 1.39
C LEU A 272 -11.41 -1.66 1.42
N GLU A 273 -11.59 -0.51 2.06
CA GLU A 273 -12.86 0.22 2.07
C GLU A 273 -13.20 0.75 0.67
N THR A 274 -12.22 1.39 0.02
CA THR A 274 -12.27 1.82 -1.38
C THR A 274 -11.28 1.04 -2.23
N ASP A 275 -11.60 0.93 -3.52
CA ASP A 275 -10.72 0.44 -4.56
C ASP A 275 -10.18 1.55 -5.49
N ASP A 276 -10.61 2.80 -5.24
CA ASP A 276 -10.21 4.00 -5.97
C ASP A 276 -9.68 5.07 -5.01
N MET A 277 -8.37 5.33 -5.10
CA MET A 277 -7.67 6.45 -4.46
C MET A 277 -7.21 7.50 -5.50
N GLY A 278 -7.49 7.26 -6.78
CA GLY A 278 -6.82 7.91 -7.91
C GLY A 278 -7.62 9.00 -8.61
N HIS A 279 -8.89 9.21 -8.24
CA HIS A 279 -9.65 10.35 -8.71
C HIS A 279 -9.51 11.51 -7.71
N GLU A 280 -8.78 12.56 -8.13
CA GLU A 280 -9.04 13.90 -7.61
C GLU A 280 -10.52 14.19 -7.87
N HIS A 281 -11.34 14.15 -6.82
CA HIS A 281 -12.66 14.75 -6.87
C HIS A 281 -12.39 16.26 -6.93
N TRP A 282 -12.37 16.80 -8.15
CA TRP A 282 -12.65 18.22 -8.31
C TRP A 282 -14.10 18.33 -7.89
N ASP A 283 -14.32 18.79 -6.65
CA ASP A 283 -15.61 19.32 -6.25
C ASP A 283 -15.88 20.46 -7.23
N ASP A 284 -16.80 20.25 -8.18
CA ASP A 284 -17.48 21.36 -8.80
C ASP A 284 -18.25 22.00 -7.64
N GLU A 285 -17.72 23.13 -7.15
CA GLU A 285 -18.48 24.05 -6.32
C GLU A 285 -19.73 24.42 -7.13
N ASP A 286 -20.87 23.80 -6.80
CA ASP A 286 -22.18 24.32 -7.18
C ASP A 286 -22.31 25.68 -6.49
N ASP A 287 -21.94 26.72 -7.24
CA ASP A 287 -22.43 28.09 -7.12
C ASP A 287 -23.96 28.05 -7.18
N ASP A 288 -24.61 27.81 -6.03
CA ASP A 288 -25.96 28.30 -5.80
C ASP A 288 -25.81 29.59 -4.98
N GLU A 289 -25.52 30.67 -5.70
CA GLU A 289 -25.73 32.04 -5.22
C GLU A 289 -27.21 32.23 -4.85
N ASP A 290 -27.39 32.80 -3.66
CA ASP A 290 -28.64 33.37 -3.19
C ASP A 290 -29.24 34.32 -4.24
N GLU A 291 -30.47 34.06 -4.70
CA GLU A 291 -31.35 35.13 -5.16
C GLU A 291 -32.74 35.00 -4.53
N ASP A 292 -33.06 36.08 -3.81
CA ASP A 292 -34.27 36.37 -3.07
C ASP A 292 -35.50 36.63 -4.00
N GLU A 293 -36.63 36.82 -3.32
CA GLU A 293 -37.83 37.59 -3.74
C GLU A 293 -38.96 36.82 -4.44
N ASP A 294 -39.88 36.34 -3.58
CA ASP A 294 -41.29 36.09 -3.89
C ASP A 294 -41.95 37.39 -4.37
N ASP A 295 -42.08 37.56 -5.69
CA ASP A 295 -42.81 38.67 -6.32
C ASP A 295 -44.26 38.29 -6.66
N GLU A 296 -45.08 39.35 -6.60
CA GLU A 296 -46.53 39.42 -6.46
C GLU A 296 -47.33 38.90 -7.68
N ASP A 297 -48.42 38.19 -7.39
CA ASP A 297 -49.51 37.92 -8.34
C ASP A 297 -50.32 39.22 -8.58
N GLU A 298 -50.19 39.84 -9.75
CA GLU A 298 -51.21 40.75 -10.30
C GLU A 298 -51.69 40.26 -11.68
N GLU A 299 -53.01 40.03 -11.73
CA GLU A 299 -53.82 39.76 -12.92
C GLU A 299 -53.92 41.01 -13.82
N GLU A 300 -53.97 40.84 -15.14
CA GLU A 300 -54.75 41.63 -16.12
C GLU A 300 -54.47 41.05 -17.54
N GLU A 301 -55.39 40.27 -18.11
CA GLU A 301 -56.48 40.65 -19.04
C GLU A 301 -56.01 41.06 -20.46
N GLU A 302 -56.23 40.11 -21.38
CA GLU A 302 -56.89 40.16 -22.71
C GLU A 302 -56.59 41.24 -23.78
N GLU A 303 -56.84 40.75 -25.02
CA GLU A 303 -57.11 41.41 -26.31
C GLU A 303 -55.90 41.61 -27.24
N GLU A 304 -55.73 40.78 -28.28
CA GLU A 304 -56.43 40.81 -29.59
C GLU A 304 -56.19 42.13 -30.35
N ASP A 305 -55.37 42.09 -31.41
CA ASP A 305 -55.83 42.27 -32.79
C ASP A 305 -54.70 42.62 -33.78
N ASP A 306 -54.78 41.90 -34.90
CA ASP A 306 -54.71 42.37 -36.29
C ASP A 306 -53.41 42.90 -36.92
N ASP A 307 -52.96 42.06 -37.87
CA ASP A 307 -52.90 42.35 -39.31
C ASP A 307 -51.67 43.01 -39.96
N ASP A 308 -51.53 42.52 -41.19
CA ASP A 308 -50.82 42.99 -42.37
C ASP A 308 -49.33 42.61 -42.50
N ASP A 309 -49.02 41.62 -43.34
CA ASP A 309 -48.84 41.75 -44.81
C ASP A 309 -47.67 42.71 -45.07
N CYS A 310 -46.54 42.32 -45.66
CA CYS A 310 -46.40 42.16 -47.10
C CYS A 310 -44.99 41.62 -47.37
N ASP A 311 -44.92 40.53 -48.11
CA ASP A 311 -44.25 40.44 -49.41
C ASP A 311 -42.80 40.94 -49.64
N ILE A 312 -42.11 40.11 -50.44
CA ILE A 312 -41.25 40.46 -51.58
C ILE A 312 -39.71 40.32 -51.45
N GLU A 313 -39.27 39.30 -52.19
CA GLU A 313 -38.11 39.21 -53.10
C GLU A 313 -36.71 39.13 -52.46
N GLN A 314 -36.02 37.99 -52.56
CA GLN A 314 -35.41 37.36 -53.75
C GLN A 314 -34.18 38.09 -54.29
N GLU A 315 -33.28 37.25 -54.79
CA GLU A 315 -32.12 37.48 -55.63
C GLU A 315 -30.82 37.86 -54.87
N ASP A 316 -29.94 36.88 -54.67
CA ASP A 316 -29.07 36.21 -55.67
C ASP A 316 -27.84 37.07 -55.96
N ASN A 317 -26.68 36.49 -55.64
CA ASN A 317 -25.56 36.25 -56.54
C ASN A 317 -24.33 36.01 -55.67
N GLU A 318 -23.85 34.78 -55.61
CA GLU A 318 -23.04 34.13 -56.66
C GLU A 318 -21.60 34.62 -56.57
N ASP A 319 -20.73 33.61 -56.43
CA ASP A 319 -19.47 33.50 -57.16
C ASP A 319 -18.29 34.35 -56.62
N GLU A 320 -17.07 33.85 -56.55
CA GLU A 320 -16.45 32.66 -57.15
C GLU A 320 -15.03 32.58 -56.53
N ASP A 321 -14.57 31.36 -56.31
CA ASP A 321 -13.26 30.84 -56.77
C ASP A 321 -11.95 31.49 -56.29
N GLU A 322 -11.05 30.70 -55.70
CA GLU A 322 -9.94 29.95 -56.34
C GLU A 322 -8.68 30.55 -55.67
N ASP A 323 -7.53 29.93 -55.49
CA ASP A 323 -6.98 28.57 -55.49
C ASP A 323 -5.52 28.80 -54.97
N ASP A 324 -4.68 27.79 -55.08
CA ASP A 324 -3.20 27.82 -54.98
C ASP A 324 -2.60 27.76 -53.56
N GLU A 325 -2.14 26.60 -53.08
CA GLU A 325 -0.96 25.78 -53.48
C GLU A 325 0.40 26.27 -52.94
N GLU A 326 1.26 25.27 -52.72
CA GLU A 326 2.72 25.27 -52.53
C GLU A 326 3.30 25.19 -51.10
N ASP A 327 3.47 23.94 -50.65
CA ASP A 327 4.74 23.19 -50.46
C ASP A 327 6.06 23.89 -50.03
N ASP A 328 6.78 23.14 -49.19
CA ASP A 328 8.23 22.94 -49.06
C ASP A 328 9.16 24.10 -48.58
N GLU A 329 9.60 24.03 -47.31
CA GLU A 329 10.95 23.58 -46.85
C GLU A 329 11.16 23.78 -45.33
#